data_AF-A0AAD2EPR3-F1
#
_entry.id   AF-A0AAD2EPR3-F1
#
_cell.length_a   1.000
_cell.length_b   1.000
_cell.length_c   1.000
_cell.angle_alpha   90.00
_cell.angle_beta   90.00
_cell.angle_gamma   90.00
#
_symmetry.space_group_name_H-M   'P 1'
#
loop_
_entity.id
_entity.type
_entity.pdbx_description
1 polymer ?
#
loop_
_entity_poly.entity_id
_entity_poly.type
_entity_poly.pdbx_seq_one_letter_code
_entity_poly.pdbx_strand_id
1 'polypeptide(L)'
;MRPGISSPLRSSRKNRFPILSFDESVLSPALGYTFDPKWVDPCESLISILWKFAQANQLSGHVVVRHAALSLHADPYSGVLPVHDAINIAALRKTLHLPAKILLGSVLDAFPYRQYDERFRFCRKCLGRGYHSPLHQLQSESTCPAHQTPLEIGCRRCGYEPLCLLKARFLETPFRCDYCGAPYSYKTYSTLRSEKMCKDDRVAMRRRYFERTYG
;
A
#
# COMPACT_ATOMS: atom_id res chain seq x y z
N MET A 1 10.78 27.12 71.75
CA MET A 1 10.57 25.84 71.04
C MET A 1 9.59 26.08 69.89
N ARG A 2 9.92 25.62 68.67
CA ARG A 2 9.18 25.75 67.39
C ARG A 2 7.76 25.12 67.45
N PRO A 3 6.78 25.42 66.56
CA PRO A 3 6.88 25.56 65.08
C PRO A 3 6.08 26.74 64.49
N GLY A 4 6.31 27.25 63.27
CA GLY A 4 6.54 26.60 61.99
C GLY A 4 5.26 26.71 61.15
N ILE A 5 5.06 27.85 60.49
CA ILE A 5 3.85 28.12 59.67
C ILE A 5 4.03 27.43 58.31
N SER A 6 3.37 26.29 58.14
CA SER A 6 3.30 25.51 56.92
C SER A 6 2.39 26.18 55.90
N SER A 7 2.91 26.47 54.71
CA SER A 7 2.09 26.88 53.55
C SER A 7 1.26 25.69 53.04
N PRO A 8 -0.01 25.87 52.64
CA PRO A 8 -0.79 24.76 52.11
C PRO A 8 -0.33 24.42 50.69
N LEU A 9 0.21 23.20 50.52
CA LEU A 9 0.43 22.58 49.22
C LEU A 9 -0.92 22.44 48.50
N ARG A 10 -1.13 23.26 47.47
CA ARG A 10 -2.22 23.05 46.50
C ARG A 10 -2.03 21.68 45.84
N SER A 11 -2.81 20.71 46.28
CA SER A 11 -2.99 19.43 45.59
C SER A 11 -3.58 19.71 44.20
N SER A 12 -2.73 19.70 43.18
CA SER A 12 -3.18 19.68 41.79
C SER A 12 -3.86 18.34 41.56
N ARG A 13 -5.20 18.31 41.59
CA ARG A 13 -5.96 17.19 41.03
C ARG A 13 -5.58 17.09 39.56
N LYS A 14 -4.69 16.14 39.24
CA LYS A 14 -4.47 15.70 37.85
C LYS A 14 -5.82 15.21 37.37
N ASN A 15 -6.52 16.03 36.58
CA ASN A 15 -7.66 15.57 35.80
C ASN A 15 -7.14 14.46 34.89
N ARG A 16 -7.30 13.21 35.31
CA ARG A 16 -7.11 12.05 34.45
C ARG A 16 -8.29 12.07 33.50
N PHE A 17 -8.12 12.74 32.36
CA PHE A 17 -9.01 12.54 31.24
C PHE A 17 -8.96 11.04 30.90
N PRO A 18 -10.11 10.36 30.81
CA PRO A 18 -10.11 8.97 30.37
C PRO A 18 -9.45 8.93 28.99
N ILE A 19 -8.41 8.11 28.86
CA ILE A 19 -7.93 7.72 27.54
C ILE A 19 -9.10 6.94 26.95
N LEU A 20 -9.83 7.56 26.04
CA LEU A 20 -10.83 6.86 25.24
C LEU A 20 -10.05 5.81 24.46
N SER A 21 -10.16 4.54 24.87
CA SER A 21 -9.69 3.43 24.05
C SER A 21 -10.54 3.43 22.79
N PHE A 22 -10.01 3.99 21.71
CA PHE A 22 -10.61 3.94 20.40
C PHE A 22 -10.61 2.47 19.97
N ASP A 23 -11.77 1.85 19.99
CA ASP A 23 -11.94 0.54 19.40
C ASP A 23 -11.96 0.71 17.87
N GLU A 24 -10.80 0.53 17.24
CA GLU A 24 -10.67 0.61 15.78
C GLU A 24 -11.49 -0.47 15.07
N SER A 25 -11.94 -1.53 15.75
CA SER A 25 -12.85 -2.51 15.15
C SER A 25 -14.26 -1.95 14.93
N VAL A 26 -14.64 -0.89 15.65
CA VAL A 26 -15.87 -0.10 15.47
C VAL A 26 -15.72 0.91 14.32
N LEU A 27 -14.50 1.14 13.82
CA LEU A 27 -14.20 2.03 12.69
C LEU A 27 -14.21 1.35 11.31
N SER A 28 -14.75 0.13 11.20
CA SER A 28 -15.46 -0.22 9.96
C SER A 28 -16.39 0.98 9.68
N PRO A 29 -16.22 1.75 8.60
CA PRO A 29 -16.99 2.97 8.44
C PRO A 29 -18.46 2.60 8.60
N ALA A 30 -19.22 3.38 9.37
CA ALA A 30 -20.65 3.09 9.59
C ALA A 30 -21.44 2.97 8.26
N LEU A 31 -20.85 3.46 7.16
CA LEU A 31 -21.34 3.42 5.78
C LEU A 31 -20.48 2.56 4.82
N GLY A 32 -19.50 1.81 5.33
CA GLY A 32 -18.54 1.02 4.56
C GLY A 32 -17.41 1.82 3.89
N TYR A 33 -16.45 1.11 3.31
CA TYR A 33 -15.36 1.74 2.54
C TYR A 33 -15.78 2.03 1.10
N THR A 34 -15.25 3.10 0.52
CA THR A 34 -15.42 3.45 -0.89
C THR A 34 -14.27 2.89 -1.73
N PHE A 35 -14.60 2.10 -2.75
CA PHE A 35 -13.63 1.67 -3.75
C PHE A 35 -14.35 1.44 -5.08
N ASP A 36 -13.85 2.02 -6.17
CA ASP A 36 -14.37 1.76 -7.51
C ASP A 36 -13.47 0.73 -8.24
N PRO A 37 -13.98 -0.48 -8.53
CA PRO A 37 -13.26 -1.49 -9.31
C PRO A 37 -12.73 -0.98 -10.65
N LYS A 38 -13.32 0.08 -11.24
CA LYS A 38 -12.87 0.69 -12.50
C LYS A 38 -11.51 1.38 -12.37
N TRP A 39 -11.04 1.66 -11.15
CA TRP A 39 -9.71 2.19 -10.93
C TRP A 39 -8.61 1.15 -11.11
N VAL A 40 -8.93 -0.14 -11.07
CA VAL A 40 -7.94 -1.22 -11.17
C VAL A 40 -7.69 -1.53 -12.64
N ASP A 41 -6.45 -1.31 -13.07
CA ASP A 41 -6.01 -1.73 -14.40
C ASP A 41 -5.56 -3.21 -14.37
N PRO A 42 -5.47 -3.88 -15.53
CA PRO A 42 -5.03 -5.27 -15.60
C PRO A 42 -3.61 -5.46 -15.06
N CYS A 43 -3.37 -6.61 -14.43
CA CYS A 43 -2.05 -6.98 -13.90
C CYS A 43 -1.52 -5.98 -12.86
N GLU A 44 -2.43 -5.25 -12.20
CA GLU A 44 -2.08 -4.31 -11.15
C GLU A 44 -1.77 -5.05 -9.84
N SER A 45 -0.74 -4.57 -9.14
CA SER A 45 -0.27 -5.15 -7.89
C SER A 45 -1.15 -4.77 -6.71
N LEU A 46 -1.10 -5.60 -5.68
CA LEU A 46 -1.79 -5.35 -4.43
C LEU A 46 -1.35 -4.03 -3.79
N ILE A 47 -0.07 -3.64 -3.92
CA ILE A 47 0.46 -2.38 -3.38
C ILE A 47 -0.30 -1.18 -3.94
N SER A 48 -0.36 -1.00 -5.26
CA SER A 48 -1.04 0.17 -5.84
C SER A 48 -2.56 0.12 -5.71
N ILE A 49 -3.15 -1.09 -5.68
CA ILE A 49 -4.57 -1.27 -5.34
C ILE A 49 -4.84 -0.76 -3.92
N LEU A 50 -4.03 -1.15 -2.94
CA LEU A 50 -4.16 -0.71 -1.55
C LEU A 50 -3.83 0.77 -1.36
N TRP A 51 -2.92 1.34 -2.16
CA TRP A 51 -2.71 2.79 -2.20
C TRP A 51 -3.93 3.57 -2.69
N LYS A 52 -4.62 3.08 -3.73
CA LYS A 52 -5.89 3.67 -4.19
C LYS A 52 -6.96 3.58 -3.11
N PHE A 53 -7.04 2.43 -2.45
CA PHE A 53 -7.97 2.20 -1.34
C PHE A 53 -7.70 3.13 -0.16
N ALA A 54 -6.44 3.24 0.28
CA ALA A 54 -6.01 4.14 1.35
C ALA A 54 -6.31 5.60 0.99
N GLN A 55 -5.98 6.02 -0.24
CA GLN A 55 -6.22 7.39 -0.71
C GLN A 55 -7.73 7.73 -0.77
N ALA A 56 -8.57 6.82 -1.27
CA ALA A 56 -10.01 7.05 -1.41
C ALA A 56 -10.73 7.17 -0.06
N ASN A 57 -10.23 6.47 0.96
CA ASN A 57 -10.85 6.38 2.28
C ASN A 57 -10.10 7.18 3.36
N GLN A 58 -9.02 7.87 3.00
CA GLN A 58 -8.13 8.60 3.92
C GLN A 58 -7.69 7.73 5.12
N LEU A 59 -7.35 6.47 4.85
CA LEU A 59 -7.00 5.51 5.89
C LEU A 59 -5.55 5.66 6.31
N SER A 60 -5.31 5.47 7.61
CA SER A 60 -3.97 5.20 8.10
C SER A 60 -3.48 3.85 7.60
N GLY A 61 -2.18 3.72 7.42
CA GLY A 61 -1.60 2.54 6.79
C GLY A 61 -1.73 1.31 7.67
N HIS A 62 -1.71 1.47 9.00
CA HIS A 62 -1.88 0.34 9.92
C HIS A 62 -3.25 -0.31 9.80
N VAL A 63 -4.30 0.48 9.55
CA VAL A 63 -5.66 -0.02 9.30
C VAL A 63 -5.67 -0.83 8.00
N VAL A 64 -5.02 -0.34 6.96
CA VAL A 64 -4.93 -1.05 5.67
C VAL A 64 -4.15 -2.37 5.81
N VAL A 65 -3.02 -2.38 6.53
CA VAL A 65 -2.26 -3.63 6.77
C VAL A 65 -3.10 -4.62 7.56
N ARG A 66 -3.79 -4.20 8.63
CA ARG A 66 -4.65 -5.10 9.42
C ARG A 66 -5.80 -5.69 8.60
N HIS A 67 -6.35 -4.92 7.66
CA HIS A 67 -7.37 -5.44 6.74
C HIS A 67 -6.82 -6.39 5.68
N ALA A 68 -5.58 -6.18 5.23
CA ALA A 68 -4.96 -6.97 4.18
C ALA A 68 -4.26 -8.23 4.69
N ALA A 69 -3.70 -8.22 5.90
CA ALA A 69 -2.92 -9.31 6.45
C ALA A 69 -3.81 -10.52 6.82
N LEU A 70 -3.29 -11.73 6.58
CA LEU A 70 -3.95 -12.97 7.00
C LEU A 70 -3.85 -13.16 8.52
N SER A 71 -2.69 -12.86 9.10
CA SER A 71 -2.45 -12.96 10.54
C SER A 71 -2.95 -11.72 11.27
N LEU A 72 -3.80 -11.92 12.29
CA LEU A 72 -4.26 -10.86 13.19
C LEU A 72 -3.13 -10.28 14.08
N HIS A 73 -2.01 -10.99 14.18
CA HIS A 73 -0.85 -10.58 14.97
C HIS A 73 0.29 -9.99 14.14
N ALA A 74 0.08 -9.80 12.83
CA ALA A 74 1.06 -9.13 12.00
C ALA A 74 1.30 -7.69 12.50
N ASP A 75 2.55 -7.34 12.77
CA ASP A 75 2.91 -5.97 13.11
C ASP A 75 2.81 -5.07 11.86
N PRO A 76 1.89 -4.09 11.84
CA PRO A 76 1.72 -3.22 10.68
C PRO A 76 2.96 -2.40 10.32
N TYR A 77 3.86 -2.15 11.27
CA TYR A 77 5.03 -1.30 11.05
C TYR A 77 6.25 -2.10 10.57
N SER A 78 6.39 -3.35 10.99
CA SER A 78 7.36 -4.30 10.41
C SER A 78 6.99 -4.67 8.98
N GLY A 79 5.69 -4.75 8.68
CA GLY A 79 5.16 -4.98 7.34
C GLY A 79 4.98 -6.45 6.97
N VAL A 80 4.22 -6.67 5.90
CA VAL A 80 3.83 -7.99 5.41
C VAL A 80 4.19 -8.12 3.94
N LEU A 81 4.78 -9.25 3.55
CA LEU A 81 5.02 -9.55 2.13
C LEU A 81 3.67 -9.70 1.40
N PRO A 82 3.47 -9.04 0.25
CA PRO A 82 2.25 -9.20 -0.52
C PRO A 82 2.28 -10.53 -1.31
N VAL A 83 2.18 -11.66 -0.60
CA VAL A 83 2.15 -13.04 -1.12
C VAL A 83 0.87 -13.76 -0.67
N HIS A 84 0.46 -14.81 -1.37
CA HIS A 84 -0.79 -15.52 -1.11
C HIS A 84 -0.98 -15.91 0.36
N ASP A 85 0.03 -16.53 0.96
CA ASP A 85 -0.07 -17.10 2.32
C ASP A 85 0.02 -16.05 3.44
N ALA A 86 0.30 -14.79 3.08
CA ALA A 86 0.39 -13.69 4.03
C ALA A 86 -0.81 -12.73 3.96
N ILE A 87 -1.65 -12.86 2.92
CA ILE A 87 -2.71 -11.90 2.60
C ILE A 87 -4.10 -12.52 2.72
N ASN A 88 -5.01 -11.81 3.40
CA ASN A 88 -6.40 -12.19 3.53
C ASN A 88 -7.21 -11.84 2.26
N ILE A 89 -7.04 -12.64 1.22
CA ILE A 89 -7.74 -12.45 -0.07
C ILE A 89 -9.27 -12.44 0.11
N ALA A 90 -9.81 -13.25 1.03
CA ALA A 90 -11.25 -13.31 1.28
C ALA A 90 -11.80 -12.00 1.87
N ALA A 91 -11.07 -11.38 2.82
CA ALA A 91 -11.43 -10.08 3.37
C ALA A 91 -11.32 -8.97 2.32
N LEU A 92 -10.19 -8.92 1.59
CA LEU A 92 -9.98 -7.94 0.53
C LEU A 92 -11.03 -8.03 -0.58
N ARG A 93 -11.49 -9.24 -0.92
CA ARG A 93 -12.58 -9.45 -1.88
C ARG A 93 -13.87 -8.75 -1.45
N LYS A 94 -14.21 -8.86 -0.17
CA LYS A 94 -15.41 -8.23 0.41
C LYS A 94 -15.26 -6.71 0.45
N THR A 95 -14.09 -6.22 0.86
CA THR A 95 -13.82 -4.78 1.04
C THR A 95 -13.67 -4.03 -0.28
N LEU A 96 -12.98 -4.61 -1.26
CA LEU A 96 -12.65 -3.95 -2.53
C LEU A 96 -13.64 -4.26 -3.65
N HIS A 97 -14.56 -5.21 -3.43
CA HIS A 97 -15.50 -5.71 -4.43
C HIS A 97 -14.82 -6.17 -5.74
N LEU A 98 -13.59 -6.68 -5.63
CA LEU A 98 -12.80 -7.20 -6.76
C LEU A 98 -12.95 -8.72 -6.88
N PRO A 99 -12.94 -9.29 -8.09
CA PRO A 99 -12.89 -10.74 -8.27
C PRO A 99 -11.64 -11.36 -7.65
N ALA A 100 -11.74 -12.54 -7.05
CA ALA A 100 -10.60 -13.24 -6.43
C ALA A 100 -9.42 -13.42 -7.40
N LYS A 101 -9.69 -13.72 -8.67
CA LYS A 101 -8.64 -13.83 -9.71
C LYS A 101 -7.80 -12.57 -9.88
N ILE A 102 -8.38 -11.38 -9.67
CA ILE A 102 -7.64 -10.11 -9.76
C ILE A 102 -6.72 -9.97 -8.55
N LEU A 103 -7.21 -10.29 -7.36
CA LEU A 103 -6.41 -10.24 -6.14
C LEU A 103 -5.27 -11.27 -6.15
N LEU A 104 -5.55 -12.49 -6.58
CA LEU A 104 -4.54 -13.55 -6.75
C LEU A 104 -3.48 -13.18 -7.78
N GLY A 105 -3.84 -12.47 -8.85
CA GLY A 105 -2.87 -11.95 -9.83
C GLY A 105 -2.16 -10.66 -9.41
N SER A 106 -2.48 -10.13 -8.23
CA SER A 106 -1.93 -8.86 -7.73
C SER A 106 -0.82 -9.05 -6.68
N VAL A 107 -0.69 -10.26 -6.13
CA VAL A 107 0.37 -10.63 -5.18
C VAL A 107 1.66 -10.99 -5.93
N LEU A 108 2.79 -10.99 -5.22
CA LEU A 108 4.11 -11.23 -5.80
C LEU A 108 4.22 -12.65 -6.32
N ASP A 109 3.89 -13.64 -5.51
CA ASP A 109 3.97 -15.08 -5.81
C ASP A 109 2.96 -15.59 -6.85
N ALA A 110 2.31 -14.68 -7.59
CA ALA A 110 1.50 -14.99 -8.76
C ALA A 110 2.31 -15.59 -9.94
N PHE A 111 3.65 -15.59 -9.87
CA PHE A 111 4.53 -16.22 -10.85
C PHE A 111 5.28 -17.40 -10.22
N PRO A 112 4.84 -18.64 -10.45
CA PRO A 112 5.51 -19.83 -9.94
C PRO A 112 6.98 -19.88 -10.35
N TYR A 113 7.85 -20.29 -9.43
CA TYR A 113 9.29 -20.49 -9.66
C TYR A 113 10.10 -19.25 -10.08
N ARG A 114 9.53 -18.05 -9.98
CA ARG A 114 10.25 -16.80 -10.26
C ARG A 114 10.74 -16.15 -8.98
N GLN A 115 11.91 -15.53 -9.05
CA GLN A 115 12.48 -14.75 -7.96
C GLN A 115 12.07 -13.29 -8.05
N TYR A 116 11.81 -12.70 -6.88
CA TYR A 116 11.44 -11.29 -6.75
C TYR A 116 12.61 -10.49 -6.19
N ASP A 117 12.65 -9.20 -6.50
CA ASP A 117 13.51 -8.25 -5.77
C ASP A 117 12.76 -7.79 -4.53
N GLU A 118 13.44 -7.73 -3.39
CA GLU A 118 12.86 -7.29 -2.13
C GLU A 118 12.64 -5.78 -2.10
N ARG A 119 13.39 -5.03 -2.91
CA ARG A 119 13.21 -3.58 -3.05
C ARG A 119 12.04 -3.30 -3.97
N PHE A 120 11.26 -2.29 -3.63
CA PHE A 120 10.14 -1.86 -4.46
C PHE A 120 10.66 -1.19 -5.73
N ARG A 121 10.63 -1.96 -6.82
CA ARG A 121 10.96 -1.48 -8.17
C ARG A 121 9.75 -0.92 -8.91
N PHE A 122 9.91 0.18 -9.64
CA PHE A 122 8.79 0.86 -10.26
C PHE A 122 9.13 1.56 -11.56
N CYS A 123 8.11 1.76 -12.40
CA CYS A 123 8.16 2.70 -13.51
C CYS A 123 7.49 4.02 -13.11
N ARG A 124 8.19 5.14 -13.26
CA ARG A 124 7.66 6.48 -12.92
C ARG A 124 6.42 6.86 -13.73
N LYS A 125 6.37 6.47 -15.01
CA LYS A 125 5.21 6.73 -15.88
C LYS A 125 3.98 5.94 -15.41
N CYS A 126 4.17 4.68 -15.02
CA CYS A 126 3.13 3.86 -14.40
C CYS A 126 2.62 4.45 -13.07
N LEU A 127 3.53 4.80 -12.16
CA LEU A 127 3.14 5.37 -10.86
C LEU A 127 2.42 6.71 -11.00
N GLY A 128 2.78 7.51 -12.01
CA GLY A 128 2.07 8.77 -12.30
C GLY A 128 0.62 8.60 -12.72
N ARG A 129 0.23 7.38 -13.13
CA ARG A 129 -1.15 6.97 -13.43
C ARG A 129 -1.80 6.19 -12.28
N GLY A 130 -1.09 6.05 -11.16
CA GLY A 130 -1.56 5.26 -10.02
C GLY A 130 -1.39 3.75 -10.20
N TYR A 131 -0.50 3.29 -11.08
CA TYR A 131 -0.36 1.87 -11.40
C TYR A 131 1.01 1.34 -11.02
N HIS A 132 1.03 0.15 -10.41
CA HIS A 132 2.21 -0.69 -10.23
C HIS A 132 1.82 -2.14 -10.55
N SER A 133 2.74 -2.94 -11.11
CA SER A 133 2.48 -4.34 -11.47
C SER A 133 3.41 -5.28 -10.70
N PRO A 134 2.96 -6.49 -10.31
CA PRO A 134 3.85 -7.51 -9.73
C PRO A 134 5.01 -7.88 -10.67
N LEU A 135 4.81 -7.73 -11.99
CA LEU A 135 5.87 -7.89 -13.00
C LEU A 135 7.11 -7.04 -12.72
N HIS A 136 6.94 -5.81 -12.22
CA HIS A 136 8.07 -4.94 -11.93
C HIS A 136 8.97 -5.53 -10.83
N GLN A 137 8.45 -6.45 -10.02
CA GLN A 137 9.18 -7.09 -8.94
C GLN A 137 9.87 -8.39 -9.35
N LEU A 138 9.74 -8.88 -10.59
CA LEU A 138 10.46 -10.05 -11.09
C LEU A 138 11.92 -9.72 -11.42
N GLN A 139 12.90 -10.44 -10.85
CA GLN A 139 14.33 -10.09 -11.06
C GLN A 139 14.73 -10.14 -12.54
N SER A 140 14.05 -10.96 -13.34
CA SER A 140 14.23 -11.06 -14.80
C SER A 140 13.66 -9.87 -15.59
N GLU A 141 12.93 -8.95 -14.95
CA GLU A 141 12.41 -7.73 -15.55
C GLU A 141 13.22 -6.53 -15.08
N SER A 142 14.04 -5.96 -15.98
CA SER A 142 14.79 -4.72 -15.74
C SER A 142 14.12 -3.47 -16.35
N THR A 143 13.15 -3.68 -17.25
CA THR A 143 12.50 -2.63 -18.04
C THR A 143 10.99 -2.76 -17.94
N CYS A 144 10.28 -1.63 -17.88
CA CYS A 144 8.82 -1.59 -17.89
C CYS A 144 8.26 -2.04 -19.24
N PRO A 145 7.39 -3.07 -19.31
CA PRO A 145 6.85 -3.56 -20.58
C PRO A 145 6.00 -2.52 -21.32
N ALA A 146 5.24 -1.69 -20.60
CA ALA A 146 4.44 -0.62 -21.19
C ALA A 146 5.31 0.49 -21.80
N HIS A 147 6.29 0.98 -21.03
CA HIS A 147 6.95 2.23 -21.36
C HIS A 147 8.37 2.08 -21.89
N GLN A 148 8.92 0.85 -21.90
CA GLN A 148 10.27 0.53 -22.35
C GLN A 148 11.36 1.36 -21.66
N THR A 149 11.14 1.74 -20.40
CA THR A 149 12.11 2.45 -19.56
C THR A 149 12.63 1.54 -18.45
N PRO A 150 13.88 1.69 -18.01
CA PRO A 150 14.41 0.98 -16.84
C PRO A 150 13.51 1.14 -15.62
N LEU A 151 13.38 0.08 -14.83
CA LEU A 151 12.71 0.14 -13.54
C LEU A 151 13.65 0.81 -12.53
N GLU A 152 13.08 1.68 -11.72
CA GLU A 152 13.79 2.41 -10.67
C GLU A 152 13.56 1.75 -9.32
N ILE A 153 14.56 1.82 -8.45
CA ILE A 153 14.54 1.19 -7.13
C ILE A 153 14.59 2.20 -5.99
N GLY A 154 14.98 3.44 -6.27
CA GLY A 154 15.21 4.49 -5.28
C GLY A 154 14.45 5.77 -5.59
N CYS A 155 14.13 6.54 -4.55
CA CYS A 155 13.54 7.85 -4.69
C CYS A 155 14.53 8.82 -5.34
N ARG A 156 14.15 9.47 -6.45
CA ARG A 156 15.01 10.48 -7.11
C ARG A 156 15.31 11.73 -6.29
N ARG A 157 14.56 11.99 -5.21
CA ARG A 157 14.80 13.14 -4.32
C ARG A 157 15.81 12.83 -3.22
N CYS A 158 15.70 11.68 -2.55
CA CYS A 158 16.50 11.36 -1.37
C CYS A 158 17.32 10.07 -1.48
N GLY A 159 17.24 9.34 -2.59
CA GLY A 159 17.94 8.06 -2.79
C GLY A 159 17.37 6.87 -2.03
N TYR A 160 16.38 7.08 -1.14
CA TYR A 160 15.83 5.98 -0.33
C TYR A 160 15.23 4.87 -1.21
N GLU A 161 15.67 3.63 -0.95
CA GLU A 161 15.20 2.41 -1.60
C GLU A 161 14.16 1.71 -0.70
N PRO A 162 12.85 1.93 -0.94
CA PRO A 162 11.79 1.25 -0.19
C PRO A 162 11.81 -0.27 -0.40
N LEU A 163 11.40 -1.02 0.61
CA LEU A 163 11.09 -2.45 0.47
C LEU A 163 9.68 -2.66 -0.10
N CYS A 164 9.51 -3.74 -0.87
CA CYS A 164 8.25 -4.18 -1.45
C CYS A 164 7.34 -4.88 -0.40
N LEU A 165 7.04 -4.16 0.69
CA LEU A 165 6.26 -4.66 1.81
C LEU A 165 5.00 -3.82 2.02
N LEU A 166 3.91 -4.48 2.44
CA LEU A 166 2.75 -3.82 3.00
C LEU A 166 3.06 -3.40 4.44
N LYS A 167 3.69 -2.23 4.59
CA LYS A 167 3.97 -1.60 5.89
C LYS A 167 3.18 -0.30 6.02
N ALA A 168 2.78 0.04 7.24
CA ALA A 168 1.90 1.18 7.52
C ALA A 168 2.41 2.47 6.88
N ARG A 169 3.66 2.86 7.13
CA ARG A 169 4.26 4.06 6.54
C ARG A 169 4.24 4.08 5.01
N PHE A 170 4.43 2.93 4.38
CA PHE A 170 4.41 2.83 2.92
C PHE A 170 3.01 3.00 2.36
N LEU A 171 1.99 2.51 3.05
CA LEU A 171 0.59 2.67 2.66
C LEU A 171 0.01 4.06 3.00
N GLU A 172 0.58 4.76 3.98
CA GLU A 172 0.24 6.16 4.35
C GLU A 172 0.73 7.20 3.35
N THR A 173 1.72 6.84 2.53
CA THR A 173 2.25 7.71 1.49
C THR A 173 1.96 7.18 0.08
N PRO A 174 0.69 7.07 -0.36
CA PRO A 174 0.35 6.59 -1.69
C PRO A 174 1.15 7.29 -2.79
N PHE A 175 1.85 6.49 -3.61
CA PHE A 175 2.64 6.96 -4.76
C PHE A 175 3.77 7.94 -4.41
N ARG A 176 4.16 7.99 -3.14
CA ARG A 176 5.20 8.87 -2.59
C ARG A 176 6.21 8.06 -1.80
N CYS A 177 7.41 8.59 -1.71
CA CYS A 177 8.46 8.07 -0.85
C CYS A 177 8.01 8.14 0.62
N ASP A 178 8.02 7.00 1.30
CA ASP A 178 7.70 6.82 2.71
C ASP A 178 8.78 7.37 3.66
N TYR A 179 9.92 7.79 3.11
CA TYR A 179 10.97 8.50 3.84
C TYR A 179 10.86 10.02 3.72
N CYS A 180 10.84 10.57 2.49
CA CYS A 180 10.88 12.03 2.27
C CYS A 180 9.56 12.65 1.77
N GLY A 181 8.51 11.86 1.55
CA GLY A 181 7.20 12.32 1.06
C GLY A 181 7.17 12.77 -0.41
N ALA A 182 8.30 12.74 -1.11
CA ALA A 182 8.38 13.16 -2.50
C ALA A 182 7.64 12.17 -3.43
N PRO A 183 6.93 12.65 -4.46
CA PRO A 183 6.28 11.77 -5.41
C PRO A 183 7.32 10.97 -6.21
N TYR A 184 7.05 9.69 -6.46
CA TYR A 184 7.92 8.89 -7.34
C TYR A 184 7.81 9.35 -8.81
N SER A 185 6.66 9.87 -9.21
CA SER A 185 6.34 10.32 -10.55
C SER A 185 6.26 11.84 -10.66
N TYR A 186 6.32 12.38 -11.87
CA TYR A 186 6.11 13.82 -12.10
C TYR A 186 4.64 14.22 -11.94
N LYS A 187 3.70 13.34 -12.28
CA LYS A 187 2.25 13.50 -12.06
C LYS A 187 1.88 12.82 -10.75
N THR A 188 1.14 13.50 -9.87
CA THR A 188 0.57 12.87 -8.68
C THR A 188 -0.77 12.23 -9.05
N TYR A 189 -0.94 10.95 -8.72
CA TYR A 189 -2.20 10.24 -8.91
C TYR A 189 -3.27 10.72 -7.93
N SER A 190 -4.51 10.78 -8.39
CA SER A 190 -5.70 11.04 -7.58
C SER A 190 -6.85 10.14 -8.04
N THR A 191 -7.52 9.48 -7.10
CA THR A 191 -8.75 8.71 -7.36
C THR A 191 -9.88 9.55 -7.98
N LEU A 192 -9.90 10.86 -7.73
CA LEU A 192 -10.87 11.80 -8.35
C LEU A 192 -10.61 12.06 -9.84
N ARG A 193 -9.38 11.81 -10.31
CA ARG A 193 -8.94 12.02 -11.70
C ARG A 193 -8.29 10.75 -12.25
N SER A 194 -8.87 9.60 -11.89
CA SER A 194 -8.35 8.29 -12.29
C SER A 194 -8.48 8.12 -13.81
N GLU A 195 -7.35 8.05 -14.50
CA GLU A 195 -7.27 7.79 -15.93
C GLU A 195 -6.89 6.33 -16.15
N LYS A 196 -7.64 5.65 -17.02
CA LYS A 196 -7.30 4.28 -17.43
C LYS A 196 -5.99 4.27 -18.20
N MET A 197 -5.22 3.21 -18.02
CA MET A 197 -4.08 2.90 -18.89
C MET A 197 -4.53 2.86 -20.36
N CYS A 198 -3.69 3.41 -21.25
CA CYS A 198 -3.97 3.39 -22.68
C CYS A 198 -3.96 1.94 -23.20
N LYS A 199 -4.53 1.74 -24.40
CA LYS A 199 -4.68 0.40 -24.97
C LYS A 199 -3.33 -0.30 -25.16
N ASP A 200 -2.33 0.41 -25.70
CA ASP A 200 -1.04 -0.17 -26.04
C ASP A 200 -0.24 -0.57 -24.79
N ASP A 201 -0.16 0.33 -23.80
CA ASP A 201 0.44 0.05 -22.50
C ASP A 201 -0.22 -1.18 -21.85
N ARG A 202 -1.56 -1.25 -21.89
CA ARG A 202 -2.32 -2.37 -21.32
C ARG A 202 -2.03 -3.69 -22.03
N VAL A 203 -1.95 -3.67 -23.36
CA VAL A 203 -1.62 -4.87 -24.15
C VAL A 203 -0.21 -5.34 -23.83
N ALA A 204 0.76 -4.42 -23.77
CA ALA A 204 2.15 -4.74 -23.44
C ALA A 204 2.29 -5.35 -22.04
N MET A 205 1.65 -4.75 -21.02
CA MET A 205 1.64 -5.30 -19.65
C MET A 205 1.02 -6.69 -19.60
N ARG A 206 -0.15 -6.88 -20.22
CA ARG A 206 -0.82 -8.20 -20.23
C ARG A 206 0.03 -9.24 -20.92
N ARG A 207 0.53 -8.96 -22.13
CA ARG A 207 1.36 -9.90 -22.88
C ARG A 207 2.53 -10.37 -22.03
N ARG A 208 3.27 -9.43 -21.44
CA ARG A 208 4.41 -9.78 -20.60
C ARG A 208 4.00 -10.54 -19.34
N TYR A 209 2.88 -10.20 -18.74
CA TYR A 209 2.34 -10.91 -17.58
C TYR A 209 2.09 -12.38 -17.92
N PHE A 210 1.35 -12.65 -18.99
CA PHE A 210 1.06 -14.01 -19.44
C PHE A 210 2.33 -14.79 -19.82
N GLU A 211 3.29 -14.15 -20.51
CA GLU A 211 4.60 -14.75 -20.82
C GLU A 211 5.35 -15.17 -19.56
N ARG A 212 5.26 -14.41 -18.46
CA ARG A 212 5.96 -14.74 -17.19
C ARG A 212 5.22 -15.73 -16.31
N THR A 213 3.90 -15.82 -16.43
CA THR A 213 3.08 -16.76 -15.66
C THR A 213 3.06 -18.15 -16.28
N TYR A 214 3.05 -18.25 -17.62
CA TYR A 214 2.81 -19.53 -18.32
C TYR A 214 3.94 -19.95 -19.27
N GLY A 215 4.94 -19.10 -19.49
CA GLY A 215 6.16 -19.42 -20.25
C GLY A 215 7.36 -19.58 -19.32
#